data_AF-A0A660ZT29-F1
#
_entry.id   AF-A0A660ZT29-F1
#
_cell.length_a   1.000
_cell.length_b   1.000
_cell.length_c   1.000
_cell.angle_alpha   90.00
_cell.angle_beta   90.00
_cell.angle_gamma   90.00
#
_symmetry.space_group_name_H-M   'P 1'
#
loop_
_entity.id
_entity.type
_entity.pdbx_description
1 polymer ?
#
loop_
_entity_poly.entity_id
_entity_poly.type
_entity_poly.pdbx_seq_one_letter_code
_entity_poly.pdbx_strand_id
1 'polypeptide(L)'
;MLGLANGSESTLLTWMTFVPVIGAVLISLLPAKARNLHRWVALGTAAIPMLLSIRLIMEFDRDTTDLQFWTQVPWISSFNIEYFVGIDGISVLMVLLTVFLSFLCIIASWNINKATKGYFALFLLLEAGML
;
A
#
# COMPACT_ATOMS: atom_id res chain seq x y z
N MET A 1 -6.96 -33.37 -6.35
CA MET A 1 -5.69 -33.64 -5.64
C MET A 1 -4.94 -32.32 -5.58
N LEU A 2 -5.44 -31.35 -4.79
CA LEU A 2 -4.92 -31.00 -3.46
C LEU A 2 -3.39 -30.85 -3.47
N GLY A 3 -2.96 -29.66 -3.87
CA GLY A 3 -1.57 -29.20 -3.88
C GLY A 3 -1.57 -27.67 -3.81
N LEU A 4 -2.13 -27.13 -2.72
CA LEU A 4 -1.89 -25.74 -2.32
C LEU A 4 -0.44 -25.67 -1.83
N ALA A 5 0.49 -25.51 -2.78
CA ALA A 5 1.80 -24.97 -2.44
C ALA A 5 1.57 -23.50 -2.07
N ASN A 6 1.55 -23.24 -0.76
CA ASN A 6 1.25 -21.95 -0.12
C ASN A 6 2.37 -20.92 -0.36
N GLY A 7 2.57 -20.57 -1.63
CA GLY A 7 3.40 -19.46 -2.10
C GLY A 7 2.79 -18.95 -3.40
N SER A 8 1.52 -18.55 -3.35
CA SER A 8 0.75 -18.22 -4.55
C SER A 8 1.21 -16.90 -5.15
N GLU A 9 1.44 -16.90 -6.47
CA GLU A 9 1.56 -15.67 -7.24
C GLU A 9 0.34 -14.78 -6.97
N SER A 10 0.56 -13.59 -6.43
CA SER A 10 -0.52 -12.73 -5.97
C SER A 10 -0.21 -11.27 -6.23
N THR A 11 -1.13 -10.60 -6.93
CA THR A 11 -1.04 -9.16 -7.20
C THR A 11 -1.40 -8.30 -5.98
N LEU A 12 -1.66 -8.91 -4.82
CA LEU A 12 -2.16 -8.22 -3.62
C LEU A 12 -1.20 -7.13 -3.15
N LEU A 13 0.10 -7.44 -3.01
CA LEU A 13 1.11 -6.48 -2.57
C LEU A 13 1.24 -5.31 -3.56
N THR A 14 1.23 -5.61 -4.86
CA THR A 14 1.24 -4.60 -5.93
C THR A 14 0.06 -3.63 -5.80
N TRP A 15 -1.16 -4.13 -5.53
CA TRP A 15 -2.31 -3.25 -5.29
C TRP A 15 -2.16 -2.43 -4.01
N MET A 16 -1.62 -3.00 -2.93
CA MET A 16 -1.35 -2.25 -1.70
C MET A 16 -0.37 -1.09 -1.94
N THR A 17 0.70 -1.31 -2.70
CA THR A 17 1.72 -0.29 -3.01
C THR A 17 1.19 0.79 -3.96
N PHE A 18 0.45 0.45 -5.01
CA PHE A 18 0.07 1.41 -6.05
C PHE A 18 -1.26 2.15 -5.82
N VAL A 19 -2.16 1.65 -4.96
CA VAL A 19 -3.42 2.36 -4.64
C VAL A 19 -3.18 3.75 -4.02
N PRO A 20 -2.26 3.94 -3.06
CA PRO A 20 -1.94 5.27 -2.54
C PRO A 20 -1.42 6.21 -3.64
N VAL A 21 -0.67 5.70 -4.63
CA VAL A 21 -0.20 6.50 -5.78
C VAL A 21 -1.38 7.01 -6.61
N ILE A 22 -2.39 6.16 -6.86
CA ILE A 22 -3.63 6.58 -7.54
C ILE A 22 -4.31 7.69 -6.72
N GLY A 23 -4.39 7.53 -5.40
CA GLY A 23 -4.92 8.56 -4.50
C GLY A 23 -4.16 9.88 -4.56
N ALA A 24 -2.82 9.83 -4.60
CA ALA A 24 -1.97 11.01 -4.72
C ALA A 24 -2.23 11.77 -6.03
N VAL A 25 -2.35 11.03 -7.15
CA VAL A 25 -2.69 11.60 -8.46
C VAL A 25 -4.08 12.22 -8.44
N LEU A 26 -5.08 11.54 -7.87
CA LEU A 26 -6.45 12.07 -7.74
C LEU A 26 -6.45 13.39 -6.97
N ILE A 27 -5.77 13.46 -5.81
CA ILE A 27 -5.64 14.71 -5.04
C ILE A 27 -4.93 15.79 -5.84
N SER A 28 -3.92 15.43 -6.65
CA SER A 28 -3.20 16.38 -7.51
C SER A 28 -4.07 16.99 -8.61
N LEU A 29 -5.12 16.30 -9.06
CA LEU A 29 -6.08 16.81 -10.04
C LEU A 29 -7.18 17.68 -9.41
N LEU A 30 -7.38 17.59 -8.09
CA LEU A 30 -8.40 18.37 -7.38
C LEU A 30 -8.04 19.87 -7.24
N PRO A 31 -9.05 20.75 -7.15
CA PRO A 31 -8.83 22.18 -6.94
C PRO A 31 -8.29 22.45 -5.52
N ALA A 32 -7.27 23.31 -5.42
CA ALA A 32 -6.58 23.58 -4.15
C ALA A 32 -7.49 24.11 -3.00
N LYS A 33 -8.67 24.64 -3.33
CA LYS A 33 -9.67 25.12 -2.37
C LYS A 33 -10.45 23.98 -1.69
N ALA A 34 -10.49 22.78 -2.27
CA ALA A 34 -11.29 21.65 -1.80
C ALA A 34 -10.61 20.86 -0.66
N ARG A 35 -10.26 21.55 0.44
CA ARG A 35 -9.50 20.99 1.57
C ARG A 35 -10.12 19.71 2.15
N ASN A 36 -11.43 19.70 2.36
CA ASN A 36 -12.13 18.53 2.88
C ASN A 36 -12.07 17.34 1.91
N LEU A 37 -12.13 17.60 0.60
CA LEU A 37 -12.08 16.54 -0.40
C LEU A 37 -10.70 15.88 -0.42
N HIS A 38 -9.60 16.65 -0.31
CA HIS A 38 -8.25 16.07 -0.20
C HIS A 38 -8.13 15.10 0.98
N ARG A 39 -8.70 15.45 2.14
CA ARG A 39 -8.66 14.63 3.36
C ARG A 39 -9.44 13.33 3.20
N TRP A 40 -10.66 13.43 2.68
CA TRP A 40 -11.51 12.25 2.46
C TRP A 40 -10.96 11.32 1.38
N VAL A 41 -10.41 11.86 0.30
CA VAL A 41 -9.74 11.05 -0.73
C VAL A 41 -8.54 10.34 -0.12
N ALA A 42 -7.68 11.04 0.63
CA ALA A 42 -6.52 10.42 1.27
C ALA A 42 -6.89 9.32 2.25
N LEU A 43 -7.89 9.57 3.10
CA LEU A 43 -8.36 8.58 4.05
C LEU A 43 -8.98 7.36 3.34
N GLY A 44 -9.79 7.59 2.30
CA GLY A 44 -10.39 6.52 1.52
C GLY A 44 -9.35 5.67 0.80
N THR A 45 -8.30 6.29 0.26
CA THR A 45 -7.24 5.57 -0.45
C THR A 45 -6.33 4.79 0.49
N ALA A 46 -6.01 5.32 1.68
CA ALA A 46 -5.23 4.63 2.71
C ALA A 46 -6.04 3.54 3.45
N ALA A 47 -7.38 3.65 3.47
CA ALA A 47 -8.23 2.60 4.01
C ALA A 47 -8.15 1.30 3.19
N ILE A 48 -7.91 1.39 1.88
CA ILE A 48 -7.81 0.21 1.00
C ILE A 48 -6.62 -0.69 1.39
N PRO A 49 -5.36 -0.24 1.44
CA PRO A 49 -4.24 -1.07 1.88
C PRO A 49 -4.39 -1.49 3.35
N MET A 50 -5.02 -0.69 4.21
CA MET A 50 -5.38 -1.10 5.57
C MET A 50 -6.34 -2.30 5.61
N LEU A 51 -7.36 -2.34 4.74
CA LEU A 51 -8.25 -3.49 4.64
C LEU A 51 -7.56 -4.71 4.01
N LEU A 52 -6.71 -4.47 3.00
CA LEU A 52 -5.92 -5.53 2.36
C LEU A 52 -4.89 -6.15 3.32
N SER A 53 -4.30 -5.38 4.24
CA SER A 53 -3.37 -5.94 5.24
C SER A 53 -4.06 -6.85 6.26
N ILE A 54 -5.33 -6.59 6.58
CA ILE A 54 -6.13 -7.49 7.41
C ILE A 54 -6.36 -8.80 6.66
N ARG A 55 -6.65 -8.75 5.35
CA ARG A 55 -6.75 -9.95 4.53
C ARG A 55 -5.42 -10.71 4.46
N LEU A 56 -4.33 -9.99 4.23
CA LEU A 56 -2.97 -10.52 4.20
C LEU A 56 -2.65 -11.31 5.48
N ILE A 57 -2.90 -10.76 6.67
CA ILE A 57 -2.57 -11.44 7.92
C ILE A 57 -3.46 -12.66 8.22
N MET A 58 -4.70 -12.68 7.70
CA MET A 58 -5.60 -13.83 7.84
C MET A 58 -5.21 -14.98 6.91
N GLU A 59 -4.68 -14.67 5.73
CA GLU A 59 -4.28 -15.66 4.72
C GLU A 59 -2.80 -16.07 4.82
N PHE A 60 -2.00 -15.38 5.64
CA PHE A 60 -0.57 -15.67 5.81
C PHE A 60 -0.32 -16.95 6.61
N ASP A 61 0.42 -17.88 6.01
CA ASP A 61 0.81 -19.14 6.64
C ASP A 61 2.04 -18.93 7.54
N ARG A 62 1.90 -19.17 8.83
CA ARG A 62 2.96 -18.93 9.83
C ARG A 62 3.86 -20.13 10.05
N ASP A 63 3.48 -21.30 9.54
CA ASP A 63 4.19 -22.56 9.74
C ASP A 63 5.29 -22.76 8.68
N THR A 64 5.38 -21.85 7.71
CA THR A 64 6.39 -21.86 6.63
C THR A 64 7.34 -20.66 6.74
N THR A 65 8.59 -20.87 6.36
CA THR A 65 9.61 -19.81 6.23
C THR A 65 9.72 -19.26 4.82
N ASP A 66 8.89 -19.76 3.91
CA ASP A 66 8.94 -19.42 2.49
C ASP A 66 8.35 -18.03 2.23
N LEU A 67 8.79 -17.39 1.14
CA LEU A 67 8.24 -16.13 0.68
C LEU A 67 6.82 -16.35 0.15
N GLN A 68 5.86 -15.58 0.65
CA GLN A 68 4.44 -15.69 0.29
C GLN A 68 3.95 -14.45 -0.46
N PHE A 69 2.79 -14.57 -1.11
CA PHE A 69 2.14 -13.49 -1.86
C PHE A 69 3.05 -12.76 -2.85
N TRP A 70 3.97 -13.50 -3.49
CA TRP A 70 4.97 -12.90 -4.33
C TRP A 70 4.42 -12.60 -5.74
N THR A 71 5.02 -11.61 -6.40
CA THR A 71 4.80 -11.29 -7.81
C THR A 71 6.17 -11.06 -8.41
N GLN A 72 6.46 -11.77 -9.50
CA GLN A 72 7.68 -11.62 -10.27
C GLN A 72 7.33 -11.26 -11.71
N VAL A 73 7.71 -10.05 -12.14
CA VAL A 73 7.47 -9.59 -13.52
C VAL A 73 8.75 -8.96 -14.06
N PRO A 74 9.19 -9.29 -15.28
CA PRO A 74 10.33 -8.61 -15.89
C PRO A 74 10.01 -7.12 -16.09
N TRP A 75 10.82 -6.24 -15.50
CA TRP A 75 10.67 -4.79 -15.69
C TRP A 75 11.49 -4.34 -16.90
N ILE A 76 12.79 -4.63 -16.91
CA ILE A 76 13.69 -4.29 -18.03
C ILE A 76 14.56 -5.50 -18.36
N SER A 77 14.07 -6.34 -19.29
CA SER A 77 14.71 -7.61 -19.66
C SER A 77 16.14 -7.44 -20.17
N SER A 78 16.44 -6.34 -20.87
CA SER A 78 17.79 -6.05 -21.39
C SER A 78 18.84 -5.87 -20.29
N PHE A 79 18.43 -5.48 -19.08
CA PHE A 79 19.31 -5.31 -17.92
C PHE A 79 19.08 -6.37 -16.85
N ASN A 80 18.27 -7.40 -17.12
CA ASN A 80 17.88 -8.41 -16.15
C ASN A 80 17.28 -7.81 -14.85
N ILE A 81 16.50 -6.72 -14.99
CA ILE A 81 15.81 -6.06 -13.88
C ILE A 81 14.38 -6.59 -13.79
N GLU A 82 14.01 -7.05 -12.61
CA GLU A 82 12.71 -7.65 -12.32
C GLU A 82 12.01 -6.90 -11.19
N TYR A 83 10.69 -6.76 -11.32
CA TYR A 83 9.83 -6.43 -10.20
C TYR A 83 9.53 -7.73 -9.46
N PHE A 84 10.32 -8.02 -8.44
CA PHE A 84 10.11 -9.14 -7.54
C PHE A 84 9.76 -8.62 -6.16
N VAL A 85 8.48 -8.78 -5.80
CA VAL A 85 7.95 -8.37 -4.50
C VAL A 85 7.27 -9.57 -3.88
N GLY A 86 7.50 -9.80 -2.59
CA GLY A 86 6.87 -10.84 -1.81
C GLY A 86 7.04 -10.53 -0.34
N ILE A 87 6.44 -11.34 0.53
CA ILE A 87 6.43 -11.06 1.95
C ILE A 87 6.86 -12.27 2.79
N ASP A 88 7.64 -12.00 3.83
CA ASP A 88 8.07 -12.96 4.85
C ASP A 88 7.44 -12.64 6.22
N GLY A 89 7.72 -13.47 7.23
CA GLY A 89 7.11 -13.32 8.55
C GLY A 89 7.35 -11.98 9.24
N ILE A 90 8.50 -11.33 8.99
CA ILE A 90 8.81 -10.01 9.55
C ILE A 90 8.10 -8.92 8.74
N SER A 91 8.15 -9.02 7.42
CA SER A 91 7.61 -8.02 6.51
C SER A 91 6.08 -7.92 6.64
N VAL A 92 5.37 -9.01 6.94
CA VAL A 92 3.90 -8.96 7.21
C VAL A 92 3.58 -8.00 8.35
N LEU A 93 4.34 -8.06 9.45
CA LEU A 93 4.12 -7.19 10.60
C LEU A 93 4.47 -5.74 10.26
N MET A 94 5.54 -5.53 9.51
CA MET A 94 5.97 -4.19 9.07
C MET A 94 4.93 -3.57 8.14
N VAL A 95 4.43 -4.30 7.15
CA VAL A 95 3.37 -3.83 6.23
C VAL A 95 2.11 -3.47 7.01
N LEU A 96 1.66 -4.33 7.93
CA LEU A 96 0.50 -4.07 8.77
C LEU A 96 0.67 -2.78 9.59
N LEU A 97 1.83 -2.61 10.23
CA LEU A 97 2.14 -1.43 11.03
C LEU A 97 2.19 -0.17 10.16
N THR A 98 2.82 -0.24 9.00
CA THR A 98 2.94 0.89 8.06
C THR A 98 1.57 1.39 7.61
N VAL A 99 0.67 0.49 7.16
CA VAL A 99 -0.66 0.92 6.69
C VAL A 99 -1.55 1.38 7.84
N PHE A 100 -1.44 0.75 9.02
CA PHE A 100 -2.19 1.15 10.20
C PHE A 100 -1.80 2.53 10.68
N LEU A 101 -0.50 2.79 10.82
CA LEU A 101 0.00 4.10 11.21
C LEU A 101 -0.30 5.15 10.15
N SER A 102 -0.15 4.83 8.86
CA SER A 102 -0.47 5.77 7.78
C SER A 102 -1.93 6.21 7.83
N PHE A 103 -2.85 5.26 8.02
CA PHE A 103 -4.28 5.54 8.20
C PHE A 103 -4.55 6.45 9.41
N LEU A 104 -3.98 6.13 10.57
CA LEU A 104 -4.13 6.96 11.78
C LEU A 104 -3.51 8.35 11.64
N CYS A 105 -2.34 8.45 11.01
CA CYS A 105 -1.65 9.71 10.75
C CYS A 105 -2.46 10.63 9.84
N ILE A 106 -3.17 10.08 8.85
CA ILE A 106 -4.09 10.86 8.01
C ILE A 106 -5.22 11.43 8.86
N ILE A 107 -5.85 10.62 9.73
CA ILE A 107 -6.89 11.08 10.68
C ILE A 107 -6.35 12.18 11.61
N ALA A 108 -5.18 11.97 12.22
CA ALA A 108 -4.56 12.94 13.12
C ALA A 108 -4.22 14.27 12.41
N SER A 109 -3.96 14.22 11.11
CA SER A 109 -3.58 15.37 10.29
C SER A 109 -4.75 16.22 9.81
N TRP A 110 -5.98 15.96 10.26
CA TRP A 110 -7.17 16.74 9.87
C TRP A 110 -7.08 18.23 10.24
N ASN A 111 -6.27 18.59 11.24
CA ASN A 111 -6.09 19.97 11.65
C ASN A 111 -5.12 20.76 10.76
N ILE A 112 -4.43 20.11 9.81
CA ILE A 112 -3.52 20.77 8.87
C ILE A 112 -4.34 21.57 7.85
N ASN A 113 -4.10 22.88 7.81
CA ASN A 113 -4.83 23.82 6.93
C ASN A 113 -3.94 24.43 5.84
N LYS A 114 -2.62 24.39 5.99
CA LYS A 114 -1.65 24.91 5.01
C LYS A 114 -1.38 23.84 3.95
N ALA A 115 -1.47 24.22 2.67
CA ALA A 115 -1.08 23.39 1.53
C ALA A 115 -1.66 21.94 1.55
N THR A 116 -2.92 21.77 2.00
CA THR A 116 -3.56 20.45 2.18
C THR A 116 -3.43 19.52 0.97
N LYS A 117 -3.56 20.06 -0.25
CA LYS A 117 -3.39 19.32 -1.50
C LYS A 117 -2.01 18.65 -1.58
N GLY A 118 -0.94 19.43 -1.42
CA GLY A 118 0.43 18.93 -1.48
C GLY A 118 0.75 18.01 -0.31
N TYR A 119 0.28 18.36 0.89
CA TYR A 119 0.48 17.53 2.08
C TYR A 119 -0.06 16.11 1.90
N PHE A 120 -1.35 15.96 1.59
CA PHE A 120 -1.96 14.64 1.47
C PHE A 120 -1.50 13.86 0.22
N ALA A 121 -1.23 14.54 -0.90
CA ALA A 121 -0.68 13.87 -2.08
C ALA A 121 0.72 13.28 -1.80
N LEU A 122 1.60 14.05 -1.15
CA LEU A 122 2.93 13.58 -0.78
C LEU A 122 2.88 12.54 0.34
N PHE A 123 1.92 12.64 1.26
CA PHE A 123 1.71 11.64 2.30
C PHE A 123 1.36 10.27 1.71
N LEU A 124 0.43 10.22 0.75
CA LEU A 124 0.09 8.97 0.06
C LEU A 124 1.24 8.43 -0.80
N LEU A 125 2.06 9.32 -1.39
CA LEU A 125 3.26 8.90 -2.10
C LEU A 125 4.30 8.30 -1.15
N LEU A 126 4.45 8.88 0.06
CA LEU A 126 5.28 8.31 1.11
C LEU A 126 4.76 6.95 1.56
N GLU A 127 3.45 6.78 1.74
CA GLU A 127 2.83 5.49 2.05
C GLU A 127 3.19 4.43 0.99
N ALA A 128 3.05 4.75 -0.29
CA ALA A 128 3.48 3.87 -1.38
C ALA A 128 4.99 3.58 -1.36
N GLY A 129 5.82 4.56 -1.02
CA GLY A 129 7.28 4.36 -0.95
C GLY A 129 7.76 3.53 0.24
N MET A 130 6.93 3.37 1.28
CA MET A 130 7.22 2.52 2.44
C MET A 130 6.72 1.08 2.27
N LEU A 131 5.89 0.81 1.26
CA LEU A 131 5.30 -0.50 0.94
C LEU A 131 6.04 -1.19 -0.21
#